data_AF-A0A967D015-F1
#
_entry.id   AF-A0A967D015-F1
#
_cell.length_a   1.000
_cell.length_b   1.000
_cell.length_c   1.000
_cell.angle_alpha   90.00
_cell.angle_beta   90.00
_cell.angle_gamma   90.00
#
_symmetry.space_group_name_H-M   'P 1'
#
loop_
_entity.id
_entity.type
_entity.pdbx_description
1 polymer ?
#
loop_
_entity_poly.entity_id
_entity_poly.type
_entity_poly.pdbx_seq_one_letter_code
_entity_poly.pdbx_strand_id
1 'polypeptide(L)'
;MPWDINVIFGSRGWRRVAYDPRLAQWAKRARQIAIGVAQDPKMQANWLACEGTWFVGVDALPNAANGNLPGAEFPARLRSMCPGPYHKAQVSITYPGYPKPREGESDAAFQFRKNRDA
;
A
#
# COMPACT_ATOMS: atom_id res chain seq x y z
N MET A 1 19.77 -16.20 -11.68
CA MET A 1 20.58 -15.33 -10.79
C MET A 1 19.67 -14.85 -9.68
N PRO A 2 19.96 -15.15 -8.41
CA PRO A 2 19.08 -14.81 -7.31
C PRO A 2 19.05 -13.30 -7.12
N TRP A 3 17.93 -12.81 -6.60
CA TRP A 3 17.60 -11.41 -6.33
C TRP A 3 18.67 -10.71 -5.48
N ASP A 4 19.74 -10.19 -6.10
CA ASP A 4 20.70 -9.38 -5.37
C ASP A 4 20.01 -8.09 -4.93
N ILE A 5 19.73 -8.01 -3.63
CA ILE A 5 19.05 -6.90 -3.00
C ILE A 5 19.81 -5.58 -3.21
N ASN A 6 21.13 -5.63 -3.36
CA ASN A 6 21.94 -4.46 -3.69
C ASN A 6 21.74 -4.03 -5.15
N VAL A 7 21.47 -4.97 -6.06
CA VAL A 7 21.11 -4.64 -7.45
C VAL A 7 19.72 -4.02 -7.53
N ILE A 8 18.78 -4.39 -6.66
CA ILE A 8 17.40 -3.86 -6.68
C ILE A 8 17.32 -2.53 -5.94
N PHE A 9 17.84 -2.46 -4.71
CA PHE A 9 17.67 -1.35 -3.79
C PHE A 9 18.95 -0.52 -3.56
N GLY A 10 20.11 -0.95 -4.07
CA GLY A 10 21.38 -0.27 -3.81
C GLY A 10 21.87 -0.42 -2.37
N SER A 11 23.06 0.13 -2.09
CA SER A 11 23.70 0.08 -0.77
C SER A 11 22.94 0.80 0.35
N ARG A 12 21.98 1.66 -0.01
CA ARG A 12 21.12 2.38 0.96
C ARG A 12 19.89 1.59 1.39
N GLY A 13 19.63 0.41 0.80
CA GLY A 13 18.40 -0.34 1.03
C GLY A 13 17.15 0.30 0.40
N TRP A 14 17.32 1.37 -0.39
CA TRP A 14 16.26 1.99 -1.19
C TRP A 14 16.80 2.61 -2.47
N ARG A 15 15.96 2.61 -3.52
CA ARG A 15 16.28 3.21 -4.81
C ARG A 15 15.18 4.16 -5.26
N ARG A 16 15.57 5.38 -5.64
CA ARG A 16 14.67 6.32 -6.33
C ARG A 16 14.53 5.91 -7.79
N VAL A 17 13.30 5.80 -8.26
CA VAL A 17 12.98 5.67 -9.68
C VAL A 17 12.70 7.04 -10.27
N ALA A 18 13.10 7.27 -11.52
CA ALA A 18 12.72 8.47 -12.25
C ALA A 18 11.20 8.51 -12.45
N TYR A 19 10.65 9.72 -12.66
CA TYR A 19 9.25 9.88 -13.02
C TYR A 19 8.92 9.04 -14.26
N ASP A 20 7.82 8.31 -14.19
CA ASP A 20 7.29 7.50 -15.27
C ASP A 20 5.79 7.83 -15.43
N PRO A 21 5.35 8.39 -16.58
CA PRO A 21 3.95 8.74 -16.79
C PRO A 21 3.02 7.53 -16.70
N ARG A 22 3.49 6.32 -17.04
CA ARG A 22 2.72 5.09 -16.90
C ARG A 22 2.56 4.70 -15.44
N LEU A 23 3.58 4.90 -14.61
CA LEU A 23 3.47 4.71 -13.15
C LEU A 23 2.48 5.71 -12.55
N ALA A 24 2.53 6.97 -12.99
CA ALA A 24 1.59 7.99 -12.54
C ALA A 24 0.14 7.64 -12.94
N GLN A 25 -0.08 7.12 -14.16
CA GLN A 25 -1.39 6.64 -14.60
C GLN A 25 -1.85 5.43 -13.78
N TRP A 26 -0.97 4.48 -13.51
CA TRP A 26 -1.26 3.32 -12.66
C TRP A 26 -1.65 3.78 -11.25
N ALA A 27 -0.91 4.70 -10.64
CA ALA A 27 -1.20 5.23 -9.31
C ALA A 27 -2.54 6.00 -9.28
N LYS A 28 -2.86 6.77 -10.33
CA LYS A 28 -4.16 7.43 -10.48
C LYS A 28 -5.30 6.41 -10.54
N ARG A 29 -5.11 5.33 -11.30
CA ARG A 29 -6.11 4.25 -11.41
C ARG A 29 -6.25 3.49 -10.09
N ALA A 30 -5.15 3.18 -9.42
CA ALA A 30 -5.12 2.57 -8.09
C ALA A 30 -5.93 3.40 -7.09
N ARG A 31 -5.72 4.72 -7.06
CA ARG A 31 -6.49 5.63 -6.21
C ARG A 31 -8.00 5.59 -6.50
N GLN A 32 -8.39 5.58 -7.77
CA GLN A 32 -9.81 5.51 -8.14
C GLN A 32 -10.48 4.21 -7.65
N ILE A 33 -9.79 3.08 -7.80
CA ILE A 33 -10.28 1.78 -7.34
C ILE A 33 -10.30 1.76 -5.79
N ALA A 34 -9.24 2.24 -5.16
CA ALA A 34 -9.10 2.30 -3.71
C ALA A 34 -10.25 3.04 -3.01
N ILE A 35 -10.75 4.12 -3.60
CA ILE A 35 -11.91 4.87 -3.04
C ILE A 35 -13.13 3.95 -2.90
N GLY A 36 -13.44 3.16 -3.94
CA GLY A 36 -14.55 2.20 -3.88
C GLY A 36 -14.28 1.05 -2.92
N VAL A 37 -13.07 0.50 -2.94
CA VAL A 37 -12.65 -0.59 -2.03
C VAL A 37 -12.75 -0.17 -0.56
N ALA A 38 -12.34 1.06 -0.23
CA ALA A 38 -12.41 1.57 1.14
C ALA A 38 -13.85 1.82 1.63
N GLN A 39 -14.82 1.89 0.71
CA GLN A 39 -16.24 2.02 1.00
C GLN A 39 -16.98 0.68 1.01
N ASP A 40 -16.36 -0.42 0.55
CA ASP A 40 -16.96 -1.75 0.59
C ASP A 40 -17.13 -2.21 2.06
N PRO A 41 -18.36 -2.52 2.52
CA PRO A 41 -18.60 -2.97 3.89
C PRO A 41 -17.78 -4.19 4.31
N LYS A 42 -17.51 -5.13 3.40
CA LYS A 42 -16.69 -6.31 3.69
C LYS A 42 -15.23 -5.92 3.92
N MET A 43 -14.74 -4.98 3.13
CA MET A 43 -13.37 -4.48 3.29
C MET A 43 -13.23 -3.64 4.56
N GLN A 44 -14.24 -2.83 4.89
CA GLN A 44 -14.27 -2.10 6.15
C GLN A 44 -14.29 -3.06 7.35
N ALA A 45 -15.14 -4.10 7.33
CA ALA A 45 -15.18 -5.08 8.39
C ALA A 45 -13.83 -5.78 8.62
N ASN A 46 -13.05 -5.99 7.55
CA ASN A 46 -11.74 -6.65 7.65
C ASN A 46 -10.60 -5.71 8.03
N TRP A 47 -10.65 -4.46 7.56
CA TRP A 47 -9.47 -3.59 7.53
C TRP A 47 -9.64 -2.21 8.18
N LEU A 48 -10.87 -1.81 8.50
CA LEU A 48 -11.11 -0.56 9.20
C LEU A 48 -10.84 -0.76 10.70
N ALA A 49 -9.69 -0.26 11.12
CA ALA A 49 -9.20 -0.34 12.48
C ALA A 49 -9.17 1.05 13.14
N CYS A 50 -8.68 1.08 14.39
CA CYS A 50 -8.50 2.30 15.16
C CYS A 50 -9.80 3.12 15.25
N GLU A 51 -10.87 2.51 15.74
CA GLU A 51 -12.18 3.17 15.91
C GLU A 51 -12.68 3.86 14.62
N GLY A 52 -12.41 3.29 13.44
CA GLY A 52 -12.83 3.88 12.17
C GLY A 52 -11.86 4.90 11.57
N THR A 53 -10.72 5.17 12.22
CA THR A 53 -9.80 6.22 11.76
C THR A 53 -8.66 5.73 10.87
N TRP A 54 -8.55 4.41 10.67
CA TRP A 54 -7.51 3.84 9.82
C TRP A 54 -7.98 2.62 9.04
N PHE A 55 -7.99 2.72 7.72
CA PHE A 55 -8.13 1.58 6.83
C PHE A 55 -6.74 1.02 6.51
N VAL A 56 -6.41 -0.16 7.06
CA VAL A 56 -5.08 -0.80 6.88
C VAL A 56 -4.90 -1.29 5.44
N GLY A 57 -5.96 -1.91 4.91
CA GLY A 57 -6.16 -2.30 3.51
C GLY A 57 -5.11 -3.23 2.90
N VAL A 58 -4.67 -4.25 3.62
CA VAL A 58 -3.84 -5.32 3.03
C VAL A 58 -4.62 -6.03 1.93
N ASP A 59 -3.95 -6.35 0.82
CA ASP A 59 -4.53 -6.98 -0.38
C ASP A 59 -5.77 -6.26 -0.95
N ALA A 60 -5.87 -4.94 -0.74
CA ALA A 60 -7.04 -4.15 -1.10
C ALA A 60 -7.23 -3.98 -2.61
N LEU A 61 -6.15 -3.89 -3.40
CA LEU A 61 -6.27 -3.66 -4.83
C LEU A 61 -6.43 -4.96 -5.62
N PRO A 62 -7.27 -4.98 -6.67
CA PRO A 62 -7.50 -6.14 -7.51
C PRO A 62 -6.44 -6.24 -8.62
N ASN A 63 -5.17 -5.91 -8.35
CA ASN A 63 -4.13 -6.08 -9.35
C ASN A 63 -3.88 -7.58 -9.61
N ALA A 64 -3.59 -7.91 -10.87
CA ALA A 64 -3.15 -9.24 -11.24
C ALA A 64 -1.71 -9.51 -10.73
N ALA A 65 -1.25 -10.76 -10.86
CA ALA A 65 0.10 -11.18 -10.47
C ALA A 65 1.23 -10.47 -11.25
N ASN A 66 0.93 -9.83 -12.38
CA ASN A 66 1.86 -8.99 -13.13
C ASN A 66 1.79 -7.49 -12.72
N GLY A 67 1.00 -7.17 -11.70
CA GLY A 67 0.81 -5.83 -11.14
C GLY A 67 -0.24 -4.99 -11.87
N ASN A 68 -0.77 -5.45 -13.00
CA ASN A 68 -1.75 -4.68 -13.77
C ASN A 68 -3.04 -4.52 -12.99
N LEU A 69 -3.60 -3.31 -13.03
CA LEU A 69 -4.94 -3.03 -12.56
C LEU A 69 -5.93 -3.04 -13.75
N PRO A 70 -7.22 -3.26 -13.50
CA PRO A 70 -8.24 -3.06 -14.52
C PRO A 70 -8.13 -1.64 -15.13
N GLY A 71 -7.73 -1.55 -16.40
CA GLY A 71 -7.56 -0.28 -17.11
C GLY A 71 -6.24 0.46 -16.88
N ALA A 72 -5.23 -0.15 -16.23
CA ALA A 72 -3.89 0.41 -16.15
C ALA A 72 -2.80 -0.67 -16.03
N GLU A 73 -1.83 -0.65 -16.93
CA GLU A 73 -0.68 -1.55 -16.88
C GLU A 73 0.35 -1.11 -15.84
N PHE A 74 0.91 -2.07 -15.11
CA PHE A 74 2.07 -1.80 -14.28
C PHE A 74 3.29 -1.56 -15.17
N PRO A 75 4.20 -0.62 -14.85
CA PRO A 75 5.31 -0.30 -15.73
C PRO A 75 6.29 -1.48 -15.92
N ALA A 76 6.59 -1.81 -17.18
CA ALA A 76 7.52 -2.89 -17.51
C ALA A 76 8.91 -2.68 -16.89
N ARG A 77 9.40 -1.43 -16.85
CA ARG A 77 10.67 -1.09 -16.20
C ARG A 77 10.69 -1.49 -14.73
N LEU A 78 9.60 -1.27 -13.99
CA LEU A 78 9.51 -1.68 -12.59
C LEU A 78 9.42 -3.21 -12.46
N ARG A 79 8.73 -3.88 -13.39
CA ARG A 79 8.76 -5.35 -13.47
C ARG A 79 10.14 -5.91 -13.70
N SER A 80 10.95 -5.29 -14.55
CA SER A 80 12.33 -5.73 -14.76
C SER A 80 13.20 -5.51 -13.53
N MET A 81 12.95 -4.43 -12.76
CA MET A 81 13.70 -4.12 -11.55
C MET A 81 13.35 -5.01 -10.36
N CYS A 82 12.06 -5.34 -10.19
CA CYS A 82 11.58 -6.23 -9.14
C CYS A 82 10.53 -7.18 -9.73
N PRO A 83 10.94 -8.25 -10.42
CA PRO A 83 10.02 -9.19 -11.05
C PRO A 83 9.13 -9.92 -10.05
N GLY A 84 7.90 -10.21 -10.49
CA GLY A 84 6.88 -10.89 -9.71
C GLY A 84 7.02 -12.41 -9.64
N PRO A 85 5.94 -13.13 -9.24
CA PRO A 85 4.58 -12.63 -9.14
C PRO A 85 4.37 -11.64 -7.99
N TYR A 86 3.52 -10.63 -8.21
CA TYR A 86 3.12 -9.69 -7.16
C TYR A 86 1.87 -10.16 -6.43
N HIS A 87 1.88 -9.97 -5.12
CA HIS A 87 0.67 -10.03 -4.30
C HIS A 87 -0.26 -8.84 -4.63
N LYS A 88 -1.50 -8.92 -4.14
CA LYS A 88 -2.42 -7.79 -4.23
C LYS A 88 -1.84 -6.61 -3.43
N ALA A 89 -1.96 -5.41 -3.99
CA ALA A 89 -1.34 -4.23 -3.40
C ALA A 89 -2.17 -3.72 -2.23
N GLN A 90 -1.47 -3.29 -1.18
CA GLN A 90 -2.06 -2.66 0.00
C GLN A 90 -2.46 -1.21 -0.29
N VAL A 91 -3.54 -0.75 0.33
CA VAL A 91 -3.92 0.66 0.41
C VAL A 91 -4.15 1.02 1.88
N SER A 92 -3.31 1.91 2.41
CA SER A 92 -3.47 2.44 3.76
C SER A 92 -4.08 3.84 3.69
N ILE A 93 -5.19 4.09 4.40
CA ILE A 93 -5.89 5.38 4.44
C ILE A 93 -6.15 5.78 5.88
N THR A 94 -5.66 6.95 6.28
CA THR A 94 -6.03 7.58 7.56
C THR A 94 -7.19 8.55 7.35
N TYR A 95 -8.13 8.55 8.28
CA TYR A 95 -9.28 9.45 8.31
C TYR A 95 -9.14 10.47 9.45
N PRO A 96 -9.88 11.60 9.41
CA PRO A 96 -9.83 12.60 10.47
C PRO A 96 -10.01 11.99 11.87
N GLY A 97 -9.21 12.45 12.83
CA GLY A 97 -9.17 11.91 14.18
C GLY A 97 -8.17 10.77 14.41
N TYR A 98 -7.47 10.31 13.36
CA TYR A 98 -6.31 9.44 13.53
C TYR A 98 -5.16 10.15 14.28
N PRO A 99 -4.40 9.46 15.16
CA PRO A 99 -4.59 8.08 15.57
C PRO A 99 -5.58 7.91 16.74
N LYS A 100 -6.46 6.90 16.63
CA LYS A 100 -7.20 6.31 17.75
C LYS A 100 -6.59 4.97 18.17
N PRO A 101 -6.87 4.47 19.39
CA PRO A 101 -6.41 3.16 19.85
C PRO A 101 -6.88 2.04 18.92
N ARG A 102 -6.03 1.04 18.68
CA ARG A 102 -6.42 -0.20 17.99
C ARG A 102 -6.94 -1.21 19.00
N GLU A 103 -7.90 -2.05 18.59
CA GLU A 103 -8.34 -3.19 19.40
C GLU A 103 -7.15 -4.09 19.77
N GLY A 104 -7.00 -4.38 21.06
CA GLY A 104 -5.88 -5.16 21.61
C GLY A 104 -4.55 -4.40 21.75
N GLU A 105 -4.49 -3.11 21.41
CA GLU A 105 -3.30 -2.26 21.62
C GLU A 105 -3.20 -1.85 23.09
N SER A 106 -1.99 -1.93 23.66
CA SER A 106 -1.74 -1.42 25.01
C SER A 106 -1.65 0.11 25.02
N ASP A 107 -1.93 0.74 26.17
CA ASP A 107 -1.81 2.19 26.32
C ASP A 107 -0.41 2.70 25.94
N ALA A 108 0.64 1.96 26.33
CA ALA A 108 2.01 2.31 25.98
C ALA A 108 2.26 2.25 24.46
N ALA A 109 1.74 1.23 23.77
CA ALA A 109 1.86 1.10 22.31
C ALA A 109 1.07 2.22 21.59
N PHE A 110 -0.13 2.53 22.07
CA PHE A 110 -0.93 3.65 21.54
C PHE A 110 -0.22 4.99 21.71
N GLN A 111 0.27 5.30 22.92
CA GLN A 111 1.01 6.54 23.19
C GLN A 111 2.28 6.64 22.35
N PHE A 112 3.00 5.53 22.18
CA PHE A 112 4.17 5.48 21.31
C PHE A 112 3.80 5.85 19.86
N ARG A 113 2.77 5.21 19.29
CA ARG A 113 2.30 5.49 17.92
C ARG A 113 1.83 6.93 17.77
N LYS A 114 1.08 7.44 18.73
CA LYS A 114 0.57 8.82 18.74
C LYS A 114 1.68 9.87 18.79
N ASN A 115 2.72 9.65 19.58
CA ASN A 115 3.71 10.68 19.88
C ASN A 115 4.99 10.58 19.03
N ARG A 116 5.24 9.43 18.41
CA ARG A 116 6.51 9.17 17.72
C ARG A 116 6.37 9.04 16.21
N ASP A 117 5.26 8.52 15.70
CA ASP A 117 5.12 8.14 14.29
C ASP A 117 3.65 8.22 13.79
N ALA A 118 2.95 9.32 14.08
CA ALA A 118 1.69 9.68 13.41
C ALA A 118 1.85 10.97 12.62
#